data_AF-A0A8S4EHY3-F1
#
_entry.id   AF-A0A8S4EHY3-F1
#
_cell.length_a   1.000
_cell.length_b   1.000
_cell.length_c   1.000
_cell.angle_alpha   90.00
_cell.angle_beta   90.00
_cell.angle_gamma   90.00
#
_symmetry.space_group_name_H-M   'P 1'
#
loop_
_entity.id
_entity.type
_entity.pdbx_description
1 polymer ?
#
loop_
_entity_poly.entity_id
_entity_poly.type
_entity_poly.pdbx_seq_one_letter_code
_entity_poly.pdbx_strand_id
1 'polypeptide(L)'
;MPGWVDNLNGPIGLMVGAGKGVIRSMHCYGHYHAEVIPVDIAINALICIGWEIGTQKERSPEIPVYNLTTGDDRNTTWKQVLDNGKATIRKYPFEGPLWYPDGNIRHNKYLHALAVFFYHIVPAYLIDFLMLIFGQKRFMVRIQNRISTGLEVLQYFTTREWWFDTHNFNALPSKLNAVDKETFPMDLTIIEDEPYIESCMIGGKLYCLKEKMENLPKARLQNNILFVLDRLVSLFFYLFIISLVASYFEPARVLLSYGGPIVRHLPFVGKAVFGQQ
;
A
#
# COMPACT_ATOMS: atom_id res chain seq x y z
N MET A 1 -4.51 17.79 11.85
CA MET A 1 -5.42 16.84 12.54
C MET A 1 -4.68 15.51 12.72
N PRO A 2 -4.56 14.93 13.94
CA PRO A 2 -4.03 13.58 14.10
C PRO A 2 -5.03 12.54 13.59
N GLY A 3 -4.57 11.45 12.97
CA GLY A 3 -5.45 10.43 12.38
C GLY A 3 -5.10 9.03 12.85
N TRP A 4 -6.12 8.21 13.17
CA TRP A 4 -6.02 6.75 13.32
C TRP A 4 -7.42 6.11 13.25
N VAL A 5 -7.48 4.80 13.04
CA VAL A 5 -8.73 4.02 13.11
C VAL A 5 -8.54 2.83 14.04
N ASP A 6 -9.61 2.29 14.60
CA ASP A 6 -9.57 1.23 15.61
C ASP A 6 -9.43 -0.19 15.04
N ASN A 7 -9.44 -0.34 13.72
CA ASN A 7 -9.44 -1.64 13.05
C ASN A 7 -8.54 -1.67 11.79
N LEU A 8 -8.40 -2.85 11.20
CA LEU A 8 -7.58 -3.03 9.98
C LEU A 8 -8.44 -3.06 8.70
N ASN A 9 -9.59 -2.40 8.70
CA ASN A 9 -10.42 -2.31 7.50
C ASN A 9 -9.91 -1.18 6.59
N GLY A 10 -10.08 -1.36 5.28
CA GLY A 10 -9.77 -0.33 4.30
C GLY A 10 -8.27 0.05 4.21
N PRO A 11 -7.95 1.36 4.04
CA PRO A 11 -6.58 1.82 3.77
C PRO A 11 -5.54 1.43 4.84
N ILE A 12 -5.94 1.40 6.12
CA ILE A 12 -5.02 1.08 7.22
C ILE A 12 -4.62 -0.39 7.19
N GLY A 13 -5.56 -1.30 6.89
CA GLY A 13 -5.24 -2.72 6.67
C GLY A 13 -4.28 -2.93 5.50
N LEU A 14 -4.45 -2.17 4.41
CA LEU A 14 -3.55 -2.19 3.26
C LEU A 14 -2.14 -1.71 3.63
N MET A 15 -2.03 -0.56 4.31
CA MET A 15 -0.75 -0.02 4.79
C MET A 15 -0.03 -0.97 5.75
N VAL A 16 -0.77 -1.60 6.66
CA VAL A 16 -0.23 -2.61 7.58
C VAL A 16 0.23 -3.86 6.83
N GLY A 17 -0.58 -4.39 5.91
CA GLY A 17 -0.24 -5.57 5.12
C GLY A 17 0.99 -5.33 4.23
N ALA A 18 1.10 -4.14 3.64
CA ALA A 18 2.27 -3.72 2.87
C ALA A 18 3.50 -3.52 3.76
N GLY A 19 3.33 -2.85 4.92
CA GLY A 19 4.41 -2.58 5.88
C GLY A 19 4.95 -3.83 6.58
N LYS A 20 4.15 -4.89 6.73
CA LYS A 20 4.61 -6.22 7.19
C LYS A 20 5.19 -7.07 6.06
N GLY A 21 5.23 -6.56 4.83
CA GLY A 21 5.80 -7.27 3.67
C GLY A 21 4.94 -8.41 3.14
N VAL A 22 3.68 -8.52 3.56
CA VAL A 22 2.73 -9.54 3.09
C VAL A 22 2.12 -9.12 1.75
N ILE A 23 1.88 -7.81 1.59
CA ILE A 23 1.40 -7.20 0.34
C ILE A 23 2.59 -6.56 -0.38
N ARG A 24 3.09 -7.26 -1.40
CA ARG A 24 4.22 -6.81 -2.25
C ARG A 24 3.83 -6.30 -3.65
N SER A 25 2.56 -6.41 -4.04
CA SER A 25 2.08 -5.87 -5.31
C SER A 25 0.61 -5.49 -5.21
N MET A 26 0.24 -4.37 -5.83
CA MET A 26 -1.13 -3.92 -5.96
C MET A 26 -1.35 -3.40 -7.39
N HIS A 27 -2.46 -3.79 -8.02
CA HIS A 27 -2.85 -3.21 -9.28
C HIS A 27 -3.47 -1.83 -9.05
N CYS A 28 -2.79 -0.80 -9.53
CA CYS A 28 -3.14 0.58 -9.26
C CYS A 28 -2.50 1.50 -10.29
N TYR A 29 -3.23 2.55 -10.68
CA TYR A 29 -2.76 3.63 -11.54
C TYR A 29 -2.21 4.73 -10.64
N GLY A 30 -0.89 4.71 -10.42
CA GLY A 30 -0.24 5.58 -9.45
C GLY A 30 -0.38 7.08 -9.68
N HIS A 31 -0.70 7.49 -10.91
CA HIS A 31 -0.90 8.89 -11.29
C HIS A 31 -2.36 9.36 -11.11
N TYR A 32 -3.29 8.46 -10.79
CA TYR A 32 -4.65 8.85 -10.44
C TYR A 32 -4.69 9.41 -9.01
N HIS A 33 -5.60 10.36 -8.82
CA HIS A 33 -5.83 10.99 -7.53
C HIS A 33 -6.43 9.99 -6.54
N ALA A 34 -5.89 10.00 -5.33
CA ALA A 34 -6.42 9.21 -4.22
C ALA A 34 -7.62 9.96 -3.63
N GLU A 35 -8.76 9.27 -3.47
CA GLU A 35 -9.87 9.78 -2.64
C GLU A 35 -9.71 9.22 -1.23
N VAL A 36 -9.27 10.05 -0.30
CA VAL A 36 -9.20 9.72 1.11
C VAL A 36 -9.69 10.91 1.91
N ILE A 37 -10.75 10.70 2.69
CA ILE A 37 -11.34 11.72 3.55
C ILE A 37 -11.16 11.29 5.01
N PRO A 38 -10.62 12.15 5.88
CA PRO A 38 -10.60 11.88 7.31
C PRO A 38 -12.01 11.68 7.86
N VAL A 39 -12.17 10.67 8.71
CA VAL A 39 -13.49 10.32 9.27
C VAL A 39 -14.11 11.48 10.05
N ASP A 40 -13.29 12.29 10.73
CA ASP A 40 -13.73 13.49 11.46
C ASP A 40 -14.43 14.50 10.54
N ILE A 41 -13.88 14.74 9.34
CA ILE A 41 -14.49 15.64 8.35
C ILE A 41 -15.81 15.04 7.84
N ALA A 42 -15.86 13.72 7.63
CA ALA A 42 -17.10 13.05 7.23
C ALA A 42 -18.19 13.14 8.29
N ILE A 43 -17.83 13.01 9.57
CA ILE A 43 -18.76 13.17 10.70
C ILE A 43 -19.23 14.62 10.81
N ASN A 44 -18.32 15.59 10.73
CA ASN A 44 -18.67 17.02 10.76
C ASN A 44 -19.63 17.38 9.62
N ALA A 45 -19.34 16.93 8.40
CA ALA A 45 -20.21 17.11 7.24
C ALA A 45 -21.60 16.51 7.50
N LEU A 46 -21.68 15.29 8.03
CA LEU A 46 -22.95 14.64 8.33
C LEU A 46 -23.79 15.43 9.35
N ILE A 47 -23.16 15.95 10.40
CA ILE A 47 -23.82 16.78 11.42
C ILE A 47 -24.33 18.08 10.79
N CYS A 48 -23.48 18.80 10.05
CA CYS A 48 -23.84 20.07 9.42
C CYS A 48 -24.93 19.91 8.36
N ILE A 49 -24.91 18.82 7.56
CA ILE A 49 -25.98 18.50 6.60
C ILE A 49 -27.30 18.28 7.34
N GLY A 50 -27.29 17.55 8.46
CA GLY A 50 -28.49 17.31 9.27
C GLY A 50 -29.08 18.61 9.82
N TRP A 51 -28.23 19.51 10.32
CA TRP A 51 -28.63 20.84 10.78
C TRP A 51 -29.19 21.71 9.64
N GLU A 52 -28.53 21.77 8.50
CA GLU A 52 -28.96 22.55 7.34
C GLU A 52 -30.34 22.09 6.86
N ILE A 53 -30.53 20.78 6.67
CA ILE A 53 -31.82 20.23 6.24
C ILE A 53 -32.90 20.45 7.32
N GLY A 54 -32.54 20.34 8.60
CA GLY A 54 -33.46 20.50 9.72
C GLY A 54 -33.92 21.92 9.98
N THR A 55 -33.16 22.92 9.51
CA THR A 55 -33.46 24.35 9.72
C THR A 55 -34.11 25.02 8.51
N GLN A 56 -34.18 24.33 7.36
CA GLN A 56 -34.91 24.80 6.19
C GLN A 56 -36.41 24.93 6.48
N LYS A 57 -36.96 26.13 6.24
CA LYS A 57 -38.40 26.42 6.42
C LYS A 57 -39.27 25.73 5.37
N GLU A 58 -38.72 25.58 4.16
CA GLU A 58 -39.38 24.93 3.04
C GLU A 58 -38.51 23.76 2.59
N ARG A 59 -39.12 22.59 2.43
CA ARG A 59 -38.42 21.44 1.86
C ARG A 59 -38.43 21.54 0.35
N SER A 60 -37.24 21.48 -0.24
CA SER A 60 -37.10 21.26 -1.68
C SER A 60 -37.86 20.00 -2.10
N PRO A 61 -38.59 20.03 -3.23
CA PRO A 61 -39.18 18.83 -3.80
C PRO A 61 -38.12 17.81 -4.27
N GLU A 62 -36.89 18.27 -4.54
CA GLU A 62 -35.74 17.43 -4.86
C GLU A 62 -34.91 17.15 -3.60
N ILE A 63 -34.51 15.88 -3.43
CA ILE A 63 -33.66 15.45 -2.32
C ILE A 63 -32.24 16.00 -2.56
N PRO A 64 -31.70 16.86 -1.68
CA PRO A 64 -30.36 17.40 -1.86
C PRO A 64 -29.32 16.30 -1.69
N VAL A 65 -28.34 16.26 -2.60
CA VAL A 65 -27.21 15.33 -2.55
C VAL A 65 -25.94 16.11 -2.21
N TYR A 66 -25.22 15.64 -1.19
CA TYR A 66 -23.94 16.20 -0.77
C TYR A 66 -22.85 15.16 -1.00
N ASN A 67 -21.99 15.39 -2.01
CA ASN A 67 -20.83 14.55 -2.22
C ASN A 67 -19.65 15.11 -1.42
N LEU A 68 -19.17 14.35 -0.44
CA LEU A 68 -17.95 14.65 0.28
C LEU A 68 -16.78 13.94 -0.39
N THR A 69 -16.00 14.68 -1.17
CA THR A 69 -14.81 14.18 -1.86
C THR A 69 -13.75 15.27 -1.87
N THR A 70 -12.53 14.93 -2.29
CA THR A 70 -11.47 15.95 -2.47
C THR A 70 -11.78 16.91 -3.62
N GLY A 71 -12.78 16.62 -4.46
CA GLY A 71 -13.38 17.58 -5.39
C GLY A 71 -12.39 18.13 -6.41
N ASP A 72 -12.32 19.46 -6.55
CA ASP A 72 -11.31 20.14 -7.39
C ASP A 72 -10.00 20.42 -6.61
N ASP A 73 -10.01 20.26 -5.28
CA ASP A 73 -8.87 20.56 -4.39
C ASP A 73 -7.88 19.40 -4.26
N ARG A 74 -7.90 18.46 -5.21
CA ARG A 74 -7.10 17.23 -5.16
C ARG A 74 -5.66 17.51 -5.54
N ASN A 75 -4.74 17.10 -4.67
CA ASN A 75 -3.31 17.23 -4.90
C ASN A 75 -2.54 15.92 -4.65
N THR A 76 -3.20 14.89 -4.11
CA THR A 76 -2.59 13.62 -3.72
C THR A 76 -2.87 12.51 -4.73
N THR A 77 -1.80 11.91 -5.25
CA THR A 77 -1.83 10.73 -6.11
C THR A 77 -1.61 9.45 -5.31
N TRP A 78 -2.08 8.31 -5.82
CA TRP A 78 -1.79 7.00 -5.19
C TRP A 78 -0.28 6.71 -5.06
N LYS A 79 0.55 7.25 -5.97
CA LYS A 79 2.00 7.12 -5.88
C LYS A 79 2.57 7.90 -4.68
N GLN A 80 2.10 9.13 -4.45
CA GLN A 80 2.50 9.91 -3.26
C GLN A 80 2.07 9.21 -1.97
N VAL A 81 0.84 8.68 -1.91
CA VAL A 81 0.38 7.90 -0.75
C VAL A 81 1.30 6.70 -0.47
N LEU A 82 1.67 5.94 -1.51
CA LEU A 82 2.60 4.81 -1.38
C LEU A 82 3.98 5.27 -0.90
N ASP A 83 4.51 6.35 -1.45
CA ASP A 83 5.86 6.84 -1.12
C ASP A 83 5.93 7.35 0.31
N ASN A 84 4.92 8.13 0.75
CA ASN A 84 4.78 8.59 2.12
C ASN A 84 4.70 7.40 3.06
N GLY A 85 3.84 6.41 2.75
CA GLY A 85 3.73 5.19 3.56
C GLY A 85 5.04 4.40 3.64
N LYS A 86 5.79 4.28 2.54
CA LYS A 86 7.12 3.65 2.54
C LYS A 86 8.12 4.42 3.39
N ALA A 87 8.12 5.75 3.32
CA ALA A 87 8.99 6.60 4.14
C ALA A 87 8.67 6.40 5.62
N THR A 88 7.39 6.42 5.99
CA THR A 88 6.94 6.17 7.37
C THR A 88 7.37 4.78 7.85
N ILE A 89 7.21 3.71 7.06
CA ILE A 89 7.63 2.35 7.46
C ILE A 89 9.14 2.25 7.66
N ARG A 90 9.95 2.96 6.88
CA ARG A 90 11.41 2.98 7.10
C ARG A 90 11.76 3.64 8.43
N LYS A 91 11.04 4.69 8.82
CA LYS A 91 11.23 5.42 10.09
C LYS A 91 10.66 4.66 11.29
N TYR A 92 9.49 4.05 11.12
CA TYR A 92 8.68 3.36 12.13
C TYR A 92 8.24 1.96 11.65
N PRO A 93 9.18 1.01 11.48
CA PRO A 93 8.81 -0.34 11.03
C PRO A 93 7.89 -1.05 12.02
N PHE A 94 6.99 -1.87 11.49
CA PHE A 94 6.17 -2.78 12.29
C PHE A 94 7.03 -3.91 12.87
N GLU A 95 6.58 -4.48 13.99
CA GLU A 95 7.20 -5.65 14.60
C GLU A 95 6.82 -6.92 13.83
N GLY A 96 7.74 -7.89 13.79
CA GLY A 96 7.51 -9.18 13.11
C GLY A 96 7.02 -9.09 11.65
N PRO A 97 7.66 -8.28 10.79
CA PRO A 97 7.36 -8.31 9.36
C PRO A 97 7.71 -9.67 8.78
N LEU A 98 6.87 -10.17 7.87
CA LEU A 98 7.12 -11.41 7.16
C LEU A 98 8.30 -11.26 6.18
N TRP A 99 8.39 -10.09 5.55
CA TRP A 99 9.44 -9.78 4.59
C TRP A 99 9.69 -8.27 4.54
N TYR A 100 10.77 -7.85 3.88
CA TYR A 100 11.06 -6.43 3.70
C TYR A 100 9.93 -5.71 2.93
N PRO A 101 9.43 -4.56 3.44
CA PRO A 101 8.29 -3.85 2.86
C PRO A 101 8.67 -2.99 1.64
N ASP A 102 9.04 -3.65 0.53
CA ASP A 102 9.33 -3.00 -0.76
C ASP A 102 8.26 -3.24 -1.82
N GLY A 103 7.00 -3.43 -1.39
CA GLY A 103 5.87 -3.60 -2.30
C GLY A 103 5.69 -2.42 -3.25
N ASN A 104 5.14 -2.64 -4.44
CA ASN A 104 4.94 -1.56 -5.41
C ASN A 104 3.59 -1.67 -6.13
N ILE A 105 3.08 -0.51 -6.57
CA ILE A 105 1.91 -0.43 -7.44
C ILE A 105 2.29 -0.74 -8.89
N ARG A 106 1.39 -1.38 -9.62
CA ARG A 106 1.60 -1.83 -10.99
C ARG A 106 0.38 -1.49 -11.85
N HIS A 107 0.56 -0.65 -12.87
CA HIS A 107 -0.50 -0.29 -13.81
C HIS A 107 -0.83 -1.42 -14.79
N ASN A 108 0.13 -2.29 -15.13
CA ASN A 108 -0.08 -3.40 -16.05
C ASN A 108 -0.57 -4.63 -15.28
N LYS A 109 -1.74 -5.15 -15.66
CA LYS A 109 -2.39 -6.30 -15.00
C LYS A 109 -1.55 -7.58 -15.10
N TYR A 110 -0.87 -7.81 -16.22
CA TYR A 110 -0.02 -8.99 -16.40
C TYR A 110 1.24 -8.92 -15.55
N LEU A 111 1.89 -7.75 -15.49
CA LEU A 111 3.05 -7.55 -14.62
C LEU A 111 2.65 -7.66 -13.13
N HIS A 112 1.47 -7.16 -12.77
CA HIS A 112 0.90 -7.36 -11.44
C HIS A 112 0.68 -8.86 -11.15
N ALA A 113 0.02 -9.59 -12.05
CA ALA A 113 -0.24 -11.03 -11.88
C ALA A 113 1.07 -11.83 -11.73
N LEU A 114 2.09 -11.52 -12.53
CA LEU A 114 3.42 -12.13 -12.41
C LEU A 114 4.06 -11.83 -11.04
N ALA A 115 3.96 -10.58 -10.57
CA ALA A 115 4.45 -10.20 -9.26
C ALA A 115 3.68 -10.89 -8.12
N VAL A 116 2.36 -11.02 -8.22
CA VAL A 116 1.52 -11.76 -7.26
C VAL A 116 1.93 -13.23 -7.22
N PHE A 117 2.16 -13.85 -8.39
CA PHE A 117 2.62 -15.24 -8.46
C PHE A 117 3.94 -15.45 -7.69
N PHE A 118 4.96 -14.65 -7.98
CA PHE A 118 6.29 -14.81 -7.37
C PHE A 118 6.38 -14.30 -5.93
N TYR A 119 5.69 -13.22 -5.58
CA TYR A 119 5.84 -12.59 -4.26
C TYR A 119 4.75 -12.97 -3.25
N HIS A 120 3.58 -13.45 -3.70
CA HIS A 120 2.48 -13.81 -2.79
C HIS A 120 2.21 -15.31 -2.82
N ILE A 121 1.94 -15.87 -4.00
CA ILE A 121 1.47 -17.27 -4.16
C ILE A 121 2.59 -18.26 -3.84
N VAL A 122 3.70 -18.22 -4.58
CA VAL A 122 4.83 -19.15 -4.40
C VAL A 122 5.34 -19.15 -2.95
N PRO A 123 5.60 -18.00 -2.31
CA PRO A 123 6.04 -17.97 -0.92
C PRO A 123 4.99 -18.49 0.05
N ALA A 124 3.70 -18.25 -0.19
CA ALA A 124 2.65 -18.73 0.70
C ALA A 124 2.52 -20.25 0.71
N TYR A 125 2.55 -20.87 -0.46
CA TYR A 125 2.56 -22.33 -0.57
C TYR A 125 3.85 -22.94 -0.02
N LEU A 126 5.01 -22.30 -0.22
CA LEU A 126 6.26 -22.75 0.37
C LEU A 126 6.21 -22.71 1.91
N ILE A 127 5.72 -21.61 2.49
CA ILE A 127 5.57 -21.49 3.96
C ILE A 127 4.61 -22.55 4.49
N ASP A 128 3.43 -22.73 3.88
CA ASP A 128 2.47 -23.74 4.34
C ASP A 128 2.99 -25.17 4.14
N PHE A 129 3.79 -25.42 3.10
CA PHE A 129 4.45 -26.71 2.91
C PHE A 129 5.50 -26.98 4.00
N LEU A 130 6.31 -25.98 4.37
CA LEU A 130 7.24 -26.10 5.50
C LEU A 130 6.48 -26.33 6.82
N MET A 131 5.39 -25.59 7.06
CA MET A 131 4.54 -25.82 8.24
C MET A 131 4.00 -27.25 8.27
N LEU A 132 3.59 -27.80 7.13
CA LEU A 132 3.16 -29.20 7.04
C LEU A 132 4.28 -30.18 7.43
N ILE A 133 5.49 -30.00 6.90
CA ILE A 133 6.66 -30.84 7.24
C ILE A 133 6.95 -30.80 8.74
N PHE A 134 6.86 -29.62 9.36
CA PHE A 134 7.12 -29.43 10.78
C PHE A 134 5.92 -29.72 11.70
N GLY A 135 4.84 -30.30 11.16
CA GLY A 135 3.62 -30.61 11.94
C GLY A 135 2.88 -29.38 12.48
N GLN A 136 3.17 -28.19 11.94
CA GLN A 136 2.57 -26.92 12.33
C GLN A 136 1.30 -26.62 11.53
N LYS A 137 0.47 -25.72 12.07
CA LYS A 137 -0.76 -25.28 11.41
C LYS A 137 -0.45 -24.42 10.18
N ARG A 138 -0.92 -24.85 9.02
CA ARG A 138 -0.93 -24.08 7.77
C ARG A 138 -1.85 -22.87 7.89
N PHE A 139 -1.40 -21.70 7.45
CA PHE A 139 -2.16 -20.46 7.59
C PHE A 139 -1.92 -19.45 6.46
N MET A 140 -0.81 -19.56 5.74
CA MET A 140 -0.29 -18.49 4.90
C MET A 140 -1.10 -18.34 3.61
N VAL A 141 -1.49 -19.43 2.96
CA VAL A 141 -2.38 -19.38 1.78
C VAL A 141 -3.73 -18.75 2.13
N ARG A 142 -4.26 -19.06 3.32
CA ARG A 142 -5.53 -18.46 3.79
C ARG A 142 -5.40 -16.95 4.01
N ILE A 143 -4.26 -16.47 4.52
CA ILE A 143 -3.99 -15.04 4.66
C ILE A 143 -3.91 -14.39 3.28
N GLN A 144 -3.16 -14.97 2.34
CA GLN A 144 -3.04 -14.43 0.99
C GLN A 144 -4.39 -14.38 0.25
N ASN A 145 -5.26 -15.38 0.43
CA ASN A 145 -6.60 -15.34 -0.16
C ASN A 145 -7.43 -14.15 0.35
N ARG A 146 -7.39 -13.88 1.66
CA ARG A 146 -8.09 -12.72 2.25
C ARG A 146 -7.55 -11.39 1.70
N ILE A 147 -6.22 -11.30 1.57
CA ILE A 147 -5.55 -10.15 0.98
C ILE A 147 -5.98 -9.97 -0.48
N SER A 148 -5.98 -11.04 -1.26
CA SER A 148 -6.38 -11.00 -2.68
C SER A 148 -7.81 -10.50 -2.84
N THR A 149 -8.75 -11.00 -2.04
CA THR A 149 -10.14 -10.51 -2.04
C THR A 149 -10.22 -9.02 -1.68
N GLY A 150 -9.49 -8.58 -0.65
CA GLY A 150 -9.45 -7.17 -0.27
C GLY A 150 -8.89 -6.27 -1.38
N LEU A 151 -7.80 -6.68 -2.02
CA LEU A 151 -7.19 -5.94 -3.13
C LEU A 151 -8.10 -5.89 -4.37
N GLU A 152 -8.84 -6.96 -4.65
CA GLU A 152 -9.80 -7.01 -5.77
C GLU A 152 -10.94 -6.00 -5.59
N VAL A 153 -11.47 -5.87 -4.37
CA VAL A 153 -12.48 -4.84 -4.06
C VAL A 153 -11.92 -3.43 -4.26
N LEU A 154 -10.69 -3.18 -3.80
CA LEU A 154 -10.04 -1.88 -3.94
C LEU A 154 -9.69 -1.54 -5.39
N GLN A 155 -9.47 -2.54 -6.24
CA GLN A 155 -9.05 -2.37 -7.63
C GLN A 155 -10.02 -1.48 -8.42
N TYR A 156 -11.32 -1.53 -8.11
CA TYR A 156 -12.32 -0.68 -8.78
C TYR A 156 -12.00 0.82 -8.62
N PHE A 157 -11.56 1.19 -7.42
CA PHE A 157 -11.26 2.57 -7.03
C PHE A 157 -9.86 3.00 -7.42
N THR A 158 -8.88 2.10 -7.39
CA THR A 158 -7.46 2.43 -7.68
C THR A 158 -7.09 2.36 -9.16
N THR A 159 -8.02 1.95 -10.03
CA THR A 159 -7.82 1.86 -11.49
C THR A 159 -8.73 2.79 -12.28
N ARG A 160 -9.44 3.68 -11.59
CA ARG A 160 -10.31 4.70 -12.19
C ARG A 160 -10.06 6.03 -11.51
N GLU A 161 -10.37 7.08 -12.23
CA GLU A 161 -10.45 8.42 -11.67
C GLU A 161 -11.91 8.77 -11.46
N TRP A 162 -12.20 9.48 -10.38
CA TRP A 162 -13.55 9.71 -9.89
C TRP A 162 -13.79 11.19 -9.79
N TRP A 163 -14.81 11.70 -10.47
CA TRP A 163 -15.14 13.12 -10.46
C TRP A 163 -16.57 13.27 -9.96
N PHE A 164 -16.73 14.00 -8.87
CA PHE A 164 -18.03 14.26 -8.25
C PHE A 164 -18.19 15.75 -8.04
N ASP A 165 -19.38 16.26 -8.33
CA ASP A 165 -19.73 17.64 -8.00
C ASP A 165 -19.86 17.79 -6.49
N THR A 166 -19.07 18.71 -5.92
CA THR A 166 -19.01 19.01 -4.49
C THR A 166 -19.65 20.35 -4.13
N HIS A 167 -20.36 21.01 -5.05
CA HIS A 167 -20.91 22.35 -4.84
C HIS A 167 -21.73 22.48 -3.55
N ASN A 168 -22.64 21.54 -3.30
CA ASN A 168 -23.49 21.55 -2.10
C ASN A 168 -22.68 21.39 -0.81
N PHE A 169 -21.64 20.55 -0.81
CA PHE A 169 -20.76 20.36 0.34
C PHE A 169 -19.93 21.62 0.60
N ASN A 170 -19.32 22.20 -0.45
CA ASN A 170 -18.50 23.40 -0.35
C ASN A 170 -19.29 24.65 0.08
N ALA A 171 -20.61 24.67 -0.14
CA ALA A 171 -21.48 25.74 0.32
C ALA A 171 -21.78 25.69 1.83
N LEU A 172 -21.72 24.52 2.48
CA LEU A 172 -22.13 24.35 3.89
C LEU A 172 -21.37 25.26 4.87
N PRO A 173 -20.02 25.37 4.83
CA PRO A 173 -19.28 26.19 5.79
C PRO A 173 -19.65 27.67 5.77
N SER A 174 -20.20 28.18 4.65
CA SER A 174 -20.63 29.56 4.51
C SER A 174 -21.97 29.87 5.20
N LYS A 175 -22.76 28.83 5.51
CA LYS A 175 -24.06 28.94 6.17
C LYS A 175 -23.96 28.87 7.69
N LEU A 176 -22.84 28.37 8.21
CA LEU A 176 -22.57 28.26 9.63
C LEU A 176 -22.21 29.62 10.23
N ASN A 177 -22.56 29.83 11.49
CA ASN A 177 -22.01 30.94 12.26
C ASN A 177 -20.53 30.68 12.61
N ALA A 178 -19.85 31.68 13.17
CA ALA A 178 -18.42 31.59 13.48
C ALA A 178 -18.07 30.44 14.46
N VAL A 179 -18.92 30.22 15.48
CA VAL A 179 -18.70 29.19 16.51
C VAL A 179 -18.83 27.79 15.91
N ASP A 180 -19.88 27.55 15.12
CA ASP A 180 -20.11 26.25 14.49
C ASP A 180 -19.06 25.95 13.41
N LYS A 181 -18.61 26.97 12.67
CA LYS A 181 -17.55 26.81 11.66
C LYS A 181 -16.21 26.38 12.29
N GLU A 182 -15.89 26.89 13.48
CA GLU A 182 -14.71 26.49 14.24
C GLU A 182 -14.90 25.09 14.88
N THR A 183 -16.11 24.79 15.34
CA THR A 183 -16.44 23.52 16.03
C THR A 183 -16.50 22.34 15.06
N PHE A 184 -17.01 22.55 13.84
CA PHE A 184 -17.18 21.55 12.79
C PHE A 184 -16.36 21.91 11.56
N PRO A 185 -15.02 21.88 11.63
CA PRO A 185 -14.19 22.17 10.47
C PRO A 185 -14.46 21.14 9.36
N MET A 186 -14.62 21.63 8.14
CA MET A 186 -14.87 20.84 6.94
C MET A 186 -13.90 21.17 5.79
N ASP A 187 -12.91 22.03 6.04
CA ASP A 187 -11.90 22.40 5.06
C ASP A 187 -10.88 21.25 4.93
N LEU A 188 -10.76 20.69 3.72
CA LEU A 188 -9.81 19.63 3.42
C LEU A 188 -8.40 20.16 3.16
N THR A 189 -8.27 21.42 2.75
CA THR A 189 -7.00 22.01 2.27
C THR A 189 -5.98 22.23 3.40
N ILE A 190 -6.45 22.25 4.65
CA ILE A 190 -5.60 22.37 5.85
C ILE A 190 -4.92 21.06 6.25
N ILE A 191 -5.25 19.94 5.59
CA ILE A 191 -4.72 18.62 5.94
C ILE A 191 -3.50 18.33 5.08
N GLU A 192 -2.34 18.29 5.72
CA GLU A 192 -1.09 17.88 5.07
C GLU A 192 -1.00 16.34 4.98
N ASP A 193 -0.82 15.81 3.78
CA ASP A 193 -0.84 14.37 3.50
C ASP A 193 0.23 13.57 4.25
N GLU A 194 1.48 14.03 4.24
CA GLU A 194 2.60 13.30 4.83
C GLU A 194 2.48 13.17 6.36
N PRO A 195 2.26 14.26 7.13
CA PRO A 195 2.01 14.16 8.57
C PRO A 195 0.77 13.34 8.89
N TYR A 196 -0.29 13.45 8.09
CA TYR A 196 -1.53 12.70 8.30
C TYR A 196 -1.32 11.20 8.12
N ILE A 197 -0.70 10.77 7.01
CA ILE A 197 -0.36 9.36 6.75
C ILE A 197 0.59 8.82 7.82
N GLU A 198 1.62 9.58 8.20
CA GLU A 198 2.54 9.17 9.29
C GLU A 198 1.76 8.93 10.59
N SER A 199 0.90 9.86 10.98
CA SER A 199 0.05 9.74 12.17
C SER A 199 -0.86 8.51 12.09
N CYS A 200 -1.50 8.27 10.95
CA CYS A 200 -2.35 7.11 10.71
C CYS A 200 -1.62 5.78 10.88
N MET A 201 -0.40 5.68 10.36
CA MET A 201 0.39 4.45 10.43
C MET A 201 0.96 4.20 11.82
N ILE A 202 1.40 5.25 12.52
CA ILE A 202 1.79 5.16 13.94
C ILE A 202 0.57 4.77 14.78
N GLY A 203 -0.60 5.36 14.51
CA GLY A 203 -1.86 4.97 15.14
C GLY A 203 -2.19 3.50 14.91
N GLY A 204 -2.08 2.99 13.68
CA GLY A 204 -2.26 1.58 13.35
C GLY A 204 -1.27 0.67 14.11
N LYS A 205 -0.01 1.10 14.26
CA LYS A 205 1.00 0.41 15.07
C LYS A 205 0.57 0.27 16.54
N LEU A 206 0.19 1.38 17.15
CA LEU A 206 -0.12 1.45 18.59
C LEU A 206 -1.47 0.82 18.92
N TYR A 207 -2.51 1.15 18.15
CA TYR A 207 -3.88 0.87 18.52
C TYR A 207 -4.45 -0.37 17.83
N CYS A 208 -4.08 -0.68 16.58
CA CYS A 208 -4.54 -1.90 15.91
C CYS A 208 -3.62 -3.09 16.17
N LEU A 209 -2.30 -2.89 16.04
CA LEU A 209 -1.31 -3.95 16.21
C LEU A 209 -0.87 -4.15 17.66
N LYS A 210 -1.19 -3.19 18.55
CA LYS A 210 -0.79 -3.20 19.96
C LYS A 210 0.73 -3.29 20.16
N GLU A 211 1.50 -2.76 19.20
CA GLU A 211 2.95 -2.71 19.25
C GLU A 211 3.41 -1.52 20.09
N LYS A 212 4.56 -1.63 20.76
CA LYS A 212 5.08 -0.57 21.65
C LYS A 212 6.20 0.20 20.97
N MET A 213 6.25 1.52 21.16
CA MET A 213 7.35 2.34 20.60
C MET A 213 8.71 1.99 21.21
N GLU A 214 8.73 1.45 22.43
CA GLU A 214 9.95 0.95 23.09
C GLU A 214 10.64 -0.17 22.28
N ASN A 215 9.88 -0.96 21.51
CA ASN A 215 10.40 -2.04 20.67
C ASN A 215 10.95 -1.56 19.32
N LEU A 216 10.86 -0.25 19.02
CA LEU A 216 11.25 0.31 17.74
C LEU A 216 12.72 -0.01 17.35
N PRO A 217 13.72 0.01 18.26
CA PRO A 217 15.08 -0.40 17.92
C PRO A 217 15.17 -1.85 17.42
N LYS A 218 14.42 -2.77 18.04
CA LYS A 218 14.35 -4.18 17.63
C LYS A 218 13.66 -4.31 16.26
N ALA A 219 12.56 -3.60 16.05
CA ALA A 219 11.86 -3.58 14.77
C ALA A 219 12.75 -3.06 13.63
N ARG A 220 13.54 -2.00 13.89
CA ARG A 220 14.53 -1.47 12.93
C ARG A 220 15.61 -2.48 12.60
N LEU A 221 16.15 -3.18 13.60
CA LEU A 221 17.13 -4.25 13.36
C LEU A 221 16.55 -5.36 12.47
N GLN A 222 15.35 -5.84 12.78
CA GLN A 222 14.66 -6.85 11.96
C GLN A 222 14.44 -6.38 10.53
N ASN A 223 13.98 -5.13 10.36
CA ASN A 223 13.77 -4.54 9.04
C ASN A 223 15.07 -4.41 8.24
N ASN A 224 16.19 -4.06 8.88
CA ASN A 224 17.50 -3.96 8.23
C ASN A 224 18.04 -5.33 7.81
N ILE A 225 17.86 -6.36 8.64
CA ILE A 225 18.21 -7.75 8.27
C ILE A 225 17.40 -8.18 7.05
N LEU A 226 16.08 -7.92 7.06
CA LEU A 226 15.21 -8.24 5.95
C LEU A 226 15.55 -7.45 4.69
N PHE A 227 16.00 -6.20 4.81
CA PHE A 227 16.49 -5.42 3.68
C PHE A 227 17.67 -6.12 3.00
N VAL A 228 18.69 -6.51 3.77
CA VAL A 228 19.85 -7.23 3.23
C VAL A 228 19.41 -8.55 2.59
N LEU A 229 18.55 -9.30 3.26
CA LEU A 229 18.02 -10.56 2.74
C LEU A 229 17.26 -10.35 1.42
N ASP A 230 16.38 -9.35 1.35
CA ASP A 230 15.60 -9.02 0.15
C ASP A 230 16.50 -8.62 -1.02
N ARG A 231 17.56 -7.83 -0.77
CA ARG A 231 18.56 -7.48 -1.80
C ARG A 231 19.33 -8.71 -2.28
N LEU A 232 19.77 -9.59 -1.38
CA LEU A 232 20.48 -10.83 -1.75
C LEU A 232 19.57 -11.77 -2.54
N VAL A 233 18.35 -12.04 -2.07
CA VAL A 233 17.38 -12.91 -2.77
C VAL A 233 17.06 -12.34 -4.15
N SER A 234 16.83 -11.03 -4.25
CA SER A 234 16.59 -10.38 -5.55
C SER A 234 17.79 -10.52 -6.49
N LEU A 235 19.01 -10.30 -5.99
CA LEU A 235 20.24 -10.47 -6.78
C LEU A 235 20.36 -11.91 -7.31
N PHE A 236 20.25 -12.91 -6.44
CA PHE A 236 20.35 -14.33 -6.84
C PHE A 236 19.21 -14.75 -7.77
N PHE A 237 18.00 -14.21 -7.59
CA PHE A 237 16.89 -14.43 -8.51
C PHE A 237 17.21 -13.92 -9.91
N TYR A 238 17.70 -12.68 -10.05
CA TYR A 238 18.07 -12.15 -11.36
C TYR A 238 19.26 -12.89 -11.99
N LEU A 239 20.27 -13.27 -11.21
CA LEU A 239 21.37 -14.11 -11.70
C LEU A 239 20.87 -15.46 -12.19
N PHE A 240 19.92 -16.08 -11.49
CA PHE A 240 19.29 -17.31 -11.93
C PHE A 240 18.52 -17.14 -13.25
N ILE A 241 17.73 -16.06 -13.39
CA ILE A 241 17.03 -15.77 -14.65
C ILE A 241 18.02 -15.53 -15.80
N ILE A 242 19.08 -14.75 -15.58
CA ILE A 242 20.14 -14.53 -16.58
C ILE A 242 20.80 -15.86 -16.96
N SER A 243 21.07 -16.73 -15.99
CA SER A 243 21.62 -18.07 -16.22
C SER A 243 20.69 -18.94 -17.06
N LEU A 244 19.37 -18.90 -16.82
CA LEU A 244 18.39 -19.62 -17.63
C LEU A 244 18.38 -19.08 -19.07
N VAL A 245 18.32 -17.76 -19.25
CA VAL A 245 18.35 -17.14 -20.57
C VAL A 245 19.63 -17.52 -21.32
N ALA A 246 20.80 -17.43 -20.68
CA ALA A 246 22.06 -17.85 -21.27
C ALA A 246 22.09 -19.35 -21.62
N SER A 247 21.40 -20.20 -20.86
CA SER A 247 21.35 -21.65 -21.12
C SER A 247 20.51 -22.01 -22.35
N TYR A 248 19.48 -21.22 -22.67
CA TYR A 248 18.53 -21.54 -23.74
C TYR A 248 18.55 -20.56 -24.93
N PHE A 249 19.26 -19.43 -24.84
CA PHE A 249 19.32 -18.42 -25.88
C PHE A 249 20.77 -18.04 -26.22
N GLU A 250 21.26 -18.60 -27.34
CA GLU A 250 22.66 -18.49 -27.78
C GLU A 250 23.16 -17.04 -27.93
N PRO A 251 22.38 -16.09 -28.50
CA PRO A 251 22.86 -14.70 -28.60
C PRO A 251 23.13 -14.05 -27.24
N ALA A 252 22.29 -14.31 -26.24
CA ALA A 252 22.53 -13.81 -24.88
C ALA A 252 23.77 -14.45 -24.26
N ARG A 253 24.01 -15.74 -24.52
CA ARG A 253 25.22 -16.44 -24.06
C ARG A 253 26.49 -15.84 -24.65
N VAL A 254 26.52 -15.65 -25.97
CA VAL A 254 27.66 -15.04 -26.68
C VAL A 254 27.90 -13.63 -26.13
N LEU A 255 26.85 -12.83 -25.97
CA LEU A 255 26.96 -11.49 -25.41
C LEU A 255 27.59 -11.50 -24.00
N LEU A 256 27.12 -12.41 -23.13
CA LEU A 256 27.66 -12.55 -21.77
C LEU A 256 29.10 -13.07 -21.76
N SER A 257 29.51 -13.86 -22.76
CA SER A 257 30.88 -14.38 -22.85
C SER A 257 31.93 -13.27 -23.02
N TYR A 258 31.57 -12.15 -23.67
CA TYR A 258 32.45 -10.97 -23.79
C TYR A 258 32.73 -10.29 -22.44
N GLY A 259 31.90 -10.52 -21.43
CA GLY A 259 32.13 -10.06 -20.06
C GLY A 259 33.32 -10.74 -19.35
N GLY A 260 33.93 -11.75 -19.98
CA GLY A 260 35.23 -12.30 -19.60
C GLY A 260 35.30 -12.79 -18.14
N PRO A 261 36.34 -12.40 -17.36
CA PRO A 261 36.56 -12.92 -16.01
C PRO A 261 35.41 -12.66 -15.03
N ILE A 262 34.70 -11.54 -15.18
CA ILE A 262 33.65 -11.14 -14.24
C ILE A 262 32.47 -12.11 -14.32
N VAL A 263 32.00 -12.40 -15.53
CA VAL A 263 30.85 -13.29 -15.76
C VAL A 263 31.16 -14.72 -15.33
N ARG A 264 32.42 -15.16 -15.45
CA ARG A 264 32.87 -16.49 -15.03
C ARG A 264 32.67 -16.75 -13.53
N HIS A 265 32.77 -15.70 -12.71
CA HIS A 265 32.61 -15.80 -11.25
C HIS A 265 31.18 -15.48 -10.77
N LEU A 266 30.26 -15.11 -11.66
CA LEU A 266 28.87 -14.87 -11.29
C LEU A 266 28.15 -16.20 -10.97
N PRO A 267 27.46 -16.30 -9.82
CA PRO A 267 26.66 -17.47 -9.46
C PRO A 267 25.67 -17.86 -10.56
N PHE A 268 25.60 -19.16 -10.88
CA PHE A 268 24.80 -19.77 -11.95
C PHE A 268 25.22 -19.37 -13.37
N VAL A 269 25.34 -18.07 -13.64
CA VAL A 269 25.61 -17.49 -14.96
C VAL A 269 26.94 -17.98 -15.53
N GLY A 270 28.02 -17.99 -14.74
CA GLY A 270 29.34 -18.42 -15.22
C GLY A 270 29.32 -19.86 -15.76
N LYS A 271 28.61 -20.76 -15.07
CA LYS A 271 28.43 -22.15 -15.52
C LYS A 271 27.57 -22.24 -16.78
N ALA A 272 26.49 -21.46 -16.86
CA ALA A 272 25.63 -21.45 -18.04
C ALA A 272 26.31 -20.90 -19.30
N VAL A 273 27.22 -19.93 -19.14
CA VAL A 273 27.92 -19.29 -20.26
C VAL A 273 29.16 -20.06 -20.71
N PHE A 274 29.98 -20.55 -19.78
CA PHE A 274 31.28 -21.16 -20.08
C PHE A 274 31.34 -22.67 -19.84
N GLY A 275 30.32 -23.28 -19.23
CA GLY A 275 30.32 -24.69 -18.83
C GLY A 275 29.78 -25.68 -19.86
N GLN A 276 29.41 -25.23 -21.07
CA GLN A 276 28.97 -26.11 -22.19
C GLN A 276 30.10 -26.39 -23.20
N GLN A 277 31.37 -26.35 -22.80
CA GLN A 277 32.50 -26.85 -23.60
C GLN A 277 32.75 -28.33 -23.33
#